data_AF-A0A838RA39-F1
#
_entry.id   AF-A0A838RA39-F1
#
_cell.length_a   1.000
_cell.length_b   1.000
_cell.length_c   1.000
_cell.angle_alpha   90.00
_cell.angle_beta   90.00
_cell.angle_gamma   90.00
#
_symmetry.space_group_name_H-M   'P 1'
#
loop_
_entity.id
_entity.type
_entity.pdbx_description
1 polymer ?
#
loop_
_entity_poly.entity_id
_entity_poly.type
_entity_poly.pdbx_seq_one_letter_code
_entity_poly.pdbx_strand_id
1 'polypeptide(L)'
;MPTVPDWLAYAYAPLVPYLKKIKITREGPRGHAPEDILLPEGYVAELVATGFNAPDHCCFDDQGNCYVSESGHKSDSSPRILRVNVQSGEVAPFFEFPEARWVKTGALTGACWHAGYLYVMNTDTLSRIGPDGTLEDIVTGLPGRGDHQANYPVVGPDGKLYFGVGSATNYGVVGPDNFGFEWLPTFSDFHDVPGQDVTLVGRSFESKNVLGSITETVQTGAYLPYGTPSQPGQVIQGAVKCTGSVLRCNPDGSELELVAWGLRNPYGIAFDPEGRLFVTEHGSDDRGSRYIVGDLDDFYEIRQGAWYGWPDFASGIRLDDPYWGEEDKGYGREPLLTEHPDPNPPKPFVSFEPHVGANGVAFSKDASFGFRGDAFVALFGDLAPVTTQHMTPAGFKIVRVDMRARRVVDFAVNRMTGPASKLPHEGFERPSHCEFGPDGALYVVDFGEIEIAPEVGGVRMQQQSGSVWRIRRTEGPRGERPPEPIVIPLYALQSLAAIGGAIGLGAAGAWLLRKWLGEGEAEP
;
A
#
# COMPACT_ATOMS: atom_id res chain seq x y z
N MET A 1 27.63 -5.95 -4.13
CA MET A 1 27.93 -4.52 -4.33
C MET A 1 26.76 -3.73 -3.74
N PRO A 2 26.96 -2.54 -3.15
CA PRO A 2 25.83 -1.74 -2.68
C PRO A 2 24.82 -1.57 -3.80
N THR A 3 23.54 -1.74 -3.48
CA THR A 3 22.44 -1.60 -4.43
C THR A 3 22.36 -0.13 -4.90
N VAL A 4 21.73 0.14 -6.04
CA VAL A 4 21.51 1.52 -6.51
C VAL A 4 20.86 2.41 -5.43
N PRO A 5 19.91 1.92 -4.59
CA PRO A 5 19.42 2.63 -3.39
C PRO A 5 20.49 3.03 -2.37
N ASP A 6 21.47 2.17 -2.09
CA ASP A 6 22.57 2.49 -1.16
C ASP A 6 23.47 3.60 -1.72
N TRP A 7 23.79 3.52 -3.03
CA TRP A 7 24.57 4.54 -3.72
C TRP A 7 23.81 5.86 -3.85
N LEU A 8 22.50 5.80 -4.08
CA LEU A 8 21.63 6.96 -4.07
C LEU A 8 21.62 7.62 -2.69
N ALA A 9 21.51 6.89 -1.59
CA ALA A 9 21.58 7.49 -0.24
C ALA A 9 22.91 8.25 -0.02
N TYR A 10 24.03 7.69 -0.47
CA TYR A 10 25.35 8.31 -0.32
C TYR A 10 25.62 9.47 -1.31
N ALA A 11 25.07 9.42 -2.52
CA ALA A 11 25.21 10.48 -3.53
C ALA A 11 24.17 11.61 -3.39
N TYR A 12 23.01 11.31 -2.80
CA TYR A 12 21.88 12.23 -2.64
C TYR A 12 22.07 13.12 -1.40
N ALA A 13 22.63 12.59 -0.30
CA ALA A 13 22.83 13.32 0.95
C ALA A 13 23.53 14.70 0.80
N PRO A 14 24.57 14.89 -0.05
CA PRO A 14 25.19 16.19 -0.27
C PRO A 14 24.37 17.16 -1.14
N LEU A 15 23.45 16.64 -1.97
CA LEU A 15 22.67 17.40 -2.95
C LEU A 15 21.29 17.81 -2.41
N VAL A 16 20.77 17.09 -1.41
CA VAL A 16 19.46 17.36 -0.74
C VAL A 16 19.25 18.84 -0.39
N PRO A 17 20.21 19.59 0.20
CA PRO A 17 20.01 21.01 0.54
C PRO A 17 19.80 21.93 -0.67
N TYR A 18 20.26 21.51 -1.85
CA TYR A 18 20.18 22.26 -3.10
C TYR A 18 18.97 21.83 -3.94
N LEU A 19 18.66 20.54 -3.98
CA LEU A 19 17.45 20.00 -4.61
C LEU A 19 16.18 20.53 -3.93
N LYS A 20 16.20 20.70 -2.60
CA LYS A 20 15.13 21.38 -1.83
C LYS A 20 14.87 22.83 -2.25
N LYS A 21 15.79 23.47 -2.98
CA LYS A 21 15.62 24.85 -3.48
C LYS A 21 15.02 24.88 -4.89
N ILE A 22 15.03 23.77 -5.63
CA ILE A 22 14.37 23.62 -6.92
C ILE A 22 12.98 23.05 -6.64
N LYS A 23 12.09 23.89 -6.12
CA LYS A 23 10.68 23.53 -5.96
C LYS A 23 9.92 23.92 -7.23
N ILE A 24 9.57 22.94 -8.07
CA ILE A 24 8.36 23.06 -8.88
C ILE A 24 7.20 22.74 -7.91
N THR A 25 6.95 23.65 -6.96
CA THR A 25 5.78 23.53 -6.10
C THR A 25 4.60 24.09 -6.87
N ARG A 26 3.59 23.25 -7.06
CA ARG A 26 2.23 23.73 -7.30
C ARG A 26 1.87 24.65 -6.13
N GLU A 27 1.59 25.93 -6.41
CA GLU A 27 1.06 26.84 -5.40
C GLU A 27 -0.46 26.69 -5.34
N GLY A 28 -1.00 26.45 -4.14
CA GLY A 28 -2.43 26.29 -3.90
C GLY A 28 -2.90 24.83 -3.81
N PRO A 29 -4.19 24.62 -3.47
CA PRO A 29 -4.76 23.28 -3.30
C PRO A 29 -4.69 22.47 -4.60
N ARG A 30 -4.64 21.15 -4.45
CA ARG A 30 -4.77 20.19 -5.55
C ARG A 30 -6.10 20.42 -6.28
N GLY A 31 -6.05 20.47 -7.59
CA GLY A 31 -7.19 20.60 -8.48
C GLY A 31 -7.70 19.22 -8.87
N HIS A 32 -8.96 19.19 -9.32
CA HIS A 32 -9.72 17.97 -9.52
C HIS A 32 -10.58 18.16 -10.77
N ALA A 33 -10.20 17.52 -11.87
CA ALA A 33 -10.88 17.61 -13.16
C ALA A 33 -11.37 16.22 -13.59
N PRO A 34 -12.68 15.93 -13.51
CA PRO A 34 -13.21 14.62 -13.90
C PRO A 34 -12.90 14.25 -15.35
N GLU A 35 -12.74 15.22 -16.26
CA GLU A 35 -12.36 15.01 -17.66
C GLU A 35 -10.94 14.45 -17.84
N ASP A 36 -10.09 14.56 -16.82
CA ASP A 36 -8.75 13.96 -16.82
C ASP A 36 -8.77 12.50 -16.33
N ILE A 37 -9.94 11.95 -16.00
CA ILE A 37 -10.18 10.54 -15.74
C ILE A 37 -10.86 9.93 -16.97
N LEU A 38 -10.08 9.20 -17.76
CA LEU A 38 -10.55 8.48 -18.94
C LEU A 38 -11.32 7.22 -18.50
N LEU A 39 -12.54 7.10 -19.01
CA LEU A 39 -13.48 6.02 -18.71
C LEU A 39 -13.96 5.34 -19.99
N PRO A 40 -14.52 4.12 -19.93
CA PRO A 40 -15.17 3.52 -21.07
C PRO A 40 -16.40 4.33 -21.48
N GLU A 41 -16.79 4.22 -22.75
CA GLU A 41 -18.03 4.81 -23.25
C GLU A 41 -19.22 4.43 -22.34
N GLY A 42 -20.09 5.38 -22.03
CA GLY A 42 -21.24 5.14 -21.15
C GLY A 42 -20.95 5.28 -19.65
N TYR A 43 -19.80 5.83 -19.26
CA TYR A 43 -19.48 6.16 -17.86
C TYR A 43 -18.99 7.60 -17.73
N VAL A 44 -19.21 8.19 -16.55
CA VAL A 44 -18.69 9.51 -16.17
C VAL A 44 -18.16 9.48 -14.75
N ALA A 45 -17.08 10.22 -14.52
CA ALA A 45 -16.55 10.52 -13.19
C ALA A 45 -17.13 11.86 -12.71
N GLU A 46 -17.34 11.96 -11.40
CA GLU A 46 -17.80 13.16 -10.71
C GLU A 46 -17.01 13.30 -9.42
N LEU A 47 -16.58 14.52 -9.10
CA LEU A 47 -15.98 14.80 -7.81
C LEU A 47 -17.08 14.91 -6.75
N VAL A 48 -16.98 14.14 -5.67
CA VAL A 48 -17.96 14.15 -4.57
C VAL A 48 -17.52 15.14 -3.49
N ALA A 49 -16.30 14.98 -2.98
CA ALA A 49 -15.76 15.79 -1.90
C ALA A 49 -14.22 15.82 -1.96
N THR A 50 -13.62 16.84 -1.36
CA THR A 50 -12.16 17.04 -1.25
C THR A 50 -11.78 17.55 0.13
N GLY A 51 -10.48 17.76 0.36
CA GLY A 51 -9.99 18.35 1.60
C GLY A 51 -9.75 17.32 2.69
N PHE A 52 -9.72 16.03 2.33
CA PHE A 52 -9.43 14.94 3.23
C PHE A 52 -7.93 14.85 3.54
N ASN A 53 -7.61 14.38 4.73
CA ASN A 53 -6.25 14.15 5.20
C ASN A 53 -5.91 12.66 5.02
N ALA A 54 -5.37 12.26 3.88
CA ALA A 54 -5.03 10.86 3.59
C ALA A 54 -6.20 9.88 3.82
N PRO A 55 -7.32 10.02 3.08
CA PRO A 55 -8.44 9.09 3.18
C PRO A 55 -8.07 7.74 2.56
N ASP A 56 -8.36 6.68 3.28
CA ASP A 56 -7.94 5.32 2.92
C ASP A 56 -9.10 4.45 2.47
N HIS A 57 -10.31 4.69 3.00
CA HIS A 57 -11.45 3.81 2.85
C HIS A 57 -12.77 4.58 2.97
N CYS A 58 -13.82 4.06 2.32
CA CYS A 58 -15.19 4.52 2.55
C CYS A 58 -16.17 3.35 2.65
N CYS A 59 -17.24 3.51 3.41
CA CYS A 59 -18.34 2.55 3.48
C CYS A 59 -19.69 3.26 3.60
N PHE A 60 -20.79 2.51 3.42
CA PHE A 60 -22.15 3.03 3.48
C PHE A 60 -22.95 2.33 4.59
N ASP A 61 -23.80 3.09 5.28
CA ASP A 61 -24.81 2.51 6.17
C ASP A 61 -26.09 2.07 5.43
N ASP A 62 -27.02 1.48 6.18
CA ASP A 62 -28.32 1.02 5.68
C ASP A 62 -29.22 2.17 5.16
N GLN A 63 -28.90 3.42 5.49
CA GLN A 63 -29.61 4.62 5.03
C GLN A 63 -28.91 5.29 3.84
N GLY A 64 -27.77 4.76 3.42
CA GLY A 64 -26.95 5.29 2.34
C GLY A 64 -26.07 6.48 2.71
N ASN A 65 -25.86 6.74 4.00
CA ASN A 65 -24.84 7.71 4.43
C ASN A 65 -23.45 7.13 4.15
N CYS A 66 -22.59 7.93 3.52
CA CYS A 66 -21.19 7.56 3.28
C CYS A 66 -20.32 7.97 4.47
N TYR A 67 -19.44 7.07 4.90
CA TYR A 67 -18.43 7.29 5.92
C TYR A 67 -17.05 7.10 5.32
N VAL A 68 -16.23 8.13 5.38
CA VAL A 68 -14.83 8.13 4.93
C VAL A 68 -13.94 8.03 6.15
N SER A 69 -13.07 7.03 6.17
CA SER A 69 -11.98 6.92 7.12
C SER A 69 -10.77 7.68 6.56
N GLU A 70 -10.07 8.40 7.42
CA GLU A 70 -8.90 9.17 7.01
C GLU A 70 -7.89 9.35 8.14
N SER A 71 -6.74 9.92 7.77
CA SER A 71 -5.55 10.03 8.62
C SER A 71 -5.10 8.65 9.09
N GLY A 72 -4.98 7.77 8.09
CA GLY A 72 -4.33 6.48 8.22
C GLY A 72 -2.81 6.61 8.36
N HIS A 73 -2.12 5.61 7.83
CA HIS A 73 -0.70 5.37 8.05
C HIS A 73 0.18 6.62 7.86
N LYS A 74 1.05 6.91 8.85
CA LYS A 74 2.04 8.01 8.82
C LYS A 74 1.46 9.42 8.55
N SER A 75 0.23 9.66 8.99
CA SER A 75 -0.37 11.00 9.04
C SER A 75 0.04 11.75 10.32
N ASP A 76 0.32 13.05 10.19
CA ASP A 76 0.50 13.97 11.34
C ASP A 76 -0.84 14.48 11.89
N SER A 77 -1.97 14.04 11.32
CA SER A 77 -3.32 14.36 11.78
C SER A 77 -3.93 13.21 12.59
N SER A 78 -4.81 13.55 13.55
CA SER A 78 -5.60 12.57 14.29
C SER A 78 -6.47 11.74 13.33
N PRO A 79 -6.60 10.42 13.54
CA PRO A 79 -7.52 9.59 12.78
C PRO A 79 -8.98 10.04 12.97
N ARG A 80 -9.73 10.10 11.86
CA ARG A 80 -11.13 10.55 11.86
C ARG A 80 -11.99 9.68 10.96
N ILE A 81 -13.27 9.57 11.34
CA ILE A 81 -14.34 9.12 10.47
C ILE A 81 -15.20 10.32 10.15
N LEU A 82 -15.36 10.60 8.87
CA LEU A 82 -16.11 11.72 8.35
C LEU A 82 -17.36 11.20 7.64
N ARG A 83 -18.52 11.79 7.92
CA ARG A 83 -19.74 11.53 7.17
C ARG A 83 -19.78 12.45 5.96
N VAL A 84 -20.03 11.88 4.78
CA VAL A 84 -20.10 12.59 3.50
C VAL A 84 -21.51 12.51 2.94
N ASN A 85 -22.11 13.66 2.65
CA ASN A 85 -23.30 13.73 1.84
C ASN A 85 -22.90 13.63 0.36
N VAL A 86 -23.13 12.46 -0.24
CA VAL A 86 -22.69 12.17 -1.61
C VAL A 86 -23.43 12.96 -2.71
N GLN A 87 -24.49 13.69 -2.36
CA GLN A 87 -25.21 14.55 -3.29
C GLN A 87 -24.75 16.01 -3.21
N SER A 88 -24.54 16.54 -2.01
CA SER A 88 -24.10 17.94 -1.81
C SER A 88 -22.59 18.10 -1.73
N GLY A 89 -21.84 17.03 -1.48
CA GLY A 89 -20.42 17.07 -1.17
C GLY A 89 -20.09 17.58 0.23
N GLU A 90 -21.10 17.80 1.08
CA GLU A 90 -20.90 18.24 2.46
C GLU A 90 -20.20 17.16 3.28
N VAL A 91 -19.16 17.56 4.01
CA VAL A 91 -18.35 16.69 4.87
C VAL A 91 -18.48 17.18 6.32
N ALA A 92 -18.83 16.26 7.22
CA ALA A 92 -18.93 16.54 8.65
C ALA A 92 -18.20 15.46 9.48
N PRO A 93 -17.49 15.82 10.56
CA PRO A 93 -16.94 14.83 11.48
C PRO A 93 -18.04 13.94 12.06
N PHE A 94 -17.84 12.62 12.00
CA PHE A 94 -18.68 11.65 12.68
C PHE A 94 -18.01 11.16 13.96
N PHE A 95 -16.73 10.81 13.89
CA PHE A 95 -15.94 10.36 15.02
C PHE A 95 -14.49 10.83 14.90
N GLU A 96 -13.91 11.27 16.01
CA GLU A 96 -12.50 11.64 16.12
C GLU A 96 -11.85 10.77 17.20
N PHE A 97 -10.76 10.11 16.84
CA PHE A 97 -10.09 9.19 17.76
C PHE A 97 -9.33 9.98 18.84
N PRO A 98 -9.48 9.63 20.13
CA PRO A 98 -8.68 10.24 21.20
C PRO A 98 -7.18 10.01 20.97
N GLU A 99 -6.34 10.96 21.39
CA GLU A 99 -4.87 10.88 21.25
C GLU A 99 -4.29 9.57 21.84
N ALA A 100 -4.84 9.06 22.94
CA ALA A 100 -4.41 7.79 23.54
C ALA A 100 -4.62 6.56 22.62
N ARG A 101 -5.46 6.70 21.60
CA ARG A 101 -5.76 5.68 20.57
C ARG A 101 -5.00 5.93 19.27
N TRP A 102 -4.29 7.06 19.20
CA TRP A 102 -3.39 7.40 18.12
C TRP A 102 -2.00 6.88 18.46
N VAL A 103 -1.62 5.77 17.84
CA VAL A 103 -0.20 5.44 17.75
C VAL A 103 0.33 6.34 16.63
N LYS A 104 1.38 7.13 16.86
CA LYS A 104 1.94 8.06 15.85
C LYS A 104 2.28 7.37 14.51
N THR A 105 2.54 6.07 14.58
CA THR A 105 2.79 5.20 13.43
C THR A 105 1.62 4.25 13.12
N GLY A 106 0.55 4.30 13.92
CA GLY A 106 -0.69 3.57 13.68
C GLY A 106 -1.59 4.29 12.67
N ALA A 107 -2.46 3.50 12.06
CA ALA A 107 -3.33 3.86 10.96
C ALA A 107 -4.75 3.42 11.33
N LEU A 108 -5.70 4.35 11.26
CA LEU A 108 -7.04 3.95 10.83
C LEU A 108 -6.90 3.41 9.42
N THR A 109 -7.40 2.20 9.16
CA THR A 109 -7.23 1.51 7.86
C THR A 109 -8.53 1.30 7.11
N GLY A 110 -9.64 1.61 7.77
CA GLY A 110 -10.98 1.65 7.21
C GLY A 110 -12.02 1.07 8.16
N ALA A 111 -13.25 1.00 7.64
CA ALA A 111 -14.40 0.58 8.41
C ALA A 111 -15.46 -0.07 7.53
N CYS A 112 -16.30 -0.93 8.11
CA CYS A 112 -17.54 -1.38 7.49
C CYS A 112 -18.73 -1.16 8.42
N TRP A 113 -19.89 -0.88 7.83
CA TRP A 113 -21.15 -0.81 8.55
C TRP A 113 -21.79 -2.20 8.68
N HIS A 114 -22.27 -2.54 9.87
CA HIS A 114 -23.09 -3.73 10.07
C HIS A 114 -24.00 -3.60 11.29
N ALA A 115 -25.29 -3.90 11.10
CA ALA A 115 -26.27 -4.03 12.18
C ALA A 115 -26.28 -2.84 13.17
N GLY A 116 -26.16 -1.60 12.66
CA GLY A 116 -26.20 -0.39 13.49
C GLY A 116 -24.85 0.06 14.05
N TYR A 117 -23.76 -0.65 13.75
CA TYR A 117 -22.41 -0.33 14.20
C TYR A 117 -21.47 -0.06 13.03
N LEU A 118 -20.53 0.86 13.22
CA LEU A 118 -19.32 0.92 12.39
C LEU A 118 -18.23 0.06 13.02
N TYR A 119 -17.78 -0.95 12.32
CA TYR A 119 -16.61 -1.76 12.69
C TYR A 119 -15.38 -1.15 12.06
N VAL A 120 -14.44 -0.75 12.90
CA VAL A 120 -13.34 0.12 12.53
C VAL A 120 -12.02 -0.58 12.84
N MET A 121 -11.15 -0.67 11.83
CA MET A 121 -9.82 -1.21 12.01
C MET A 121 -8.81 -0.10 12.25
N ASN A 122 -8.05 -0.27 13.32
CA ASN A 122 -6.78 0.40 13.55
C ASN A 122 -5.67 -0.66 13.45
N THR A 123 -4.43 -0.22 13.20
CA THR A 123 -3.20 -1.03 13.07
C THR A 123 -3.14 -2.32 13.88
N ASP A 124 -3.54 -2.30 15.16
CA ASP A 124 -3.48 -3.46 16.05
C ASP A 124 -4.82 -3.82 16.71
N THR A 125 -5.91 -3.14 16.36
CA THR A 125 -7.18 -3.22 17.10
C THR A 125 -8.39 -3.09 16.17
N LEU A 126 -9.29 -4.06 16.22
CA LEU A 126 -10.64 -3.96 15.67
C LEU A 126 -11.59 -3.46 16.75
N SER A 127 -12.28 -2.37 16.46
CA SER A 127 -13.24 -1.73 17.36
C SER A 127 -14.62 -1.65 16.70
N ARG A 128 -15.67 -1.39 17.49
CA ARG A 128 -16.98 -1.00 16.98
C ARG A 128 -17.42 0.34 17.59
N ILE A 129 -18.09 1.16 16.79
CA ILE A 129 -18.68 2.42 17.20
C ILE A 129 -20.20 2.30 17.11
N GLY A 130 -20.86 2.50 18.25
CA GLY A 130 -22.33 2.50 18.34
C GLY A 130 -22.98 3.79 17.82
N PRO A 131 -24.31 3.79 17.65
CA PRO A 131 -25.05 4.97 17.18
C PRO A 131 -25.03 6.15 18.16
N ASP A 132 -24.69 5.90 19.42
CA ASP A 132 -24.45 6.90 20.46
C ASP A 132 -23.02 7.46 20.45
N GLY A 133 -22.16 6.98 19.55
CA GLY A 133 -20.75 7.33 19.47
C GLY A 133 -19.86 6.54 20.44
N THR A 134 -20.38 5.53 21.14
CA THR A 134 -19.56 4.72 22.05
C THR A 134 -18.59 3.84 21.26
N LEU A 135 -17.29 3.97 21.52
CA LEU A 135 -16.23 3.13 20.97
C LEU A 135 -15.93 1.95 21.90
N GLU A 136 -15.93 0.74 21.37
CA GLU A 136 -15.61 -0.50 22.08
C GLU A 136 -14.60 -1.34 21.30
N ASP A 137 -13.51 -1.76 21.95
CA ASP A 137 -12.55 -2.69 21.37
C ASP A 137 -13.09 -4.12 21.43
N ILE A 138 -13.12 -4.80 20.29
CA ILE A 138 -13.62 -6.17 20.21
C ILE A 138 -12.49 -7.18 19.91
N VAL A 139 -11.43 -6.76 19.23
CA VAL A 139 -10.19 -7.55 19.08
C VAL A 139 -8.98 -6.63 19.25
N THR A 140 -8.09 -6.94 20.20
CA THR A 140 -6.88 -6.15 20.48
C THR A 140 -5.61 -6.96 20.26
N GLY A 141 -4.47 -6.30 20.12
CA GLY A 141 -3.16 -6.96 20.05
C GLY A 141 -2.95 -7.77 18.76
N LEU A 142 -3.50 -7.29 17.65
CA LEU A 142 -3.18 -7.80 16.32
C LEU A 142 -1.74 -7.37 15.95
N PRO A 143 -0.96 -8.22 15.26
CA PRO A 143 0.44 -7.94 14.94
C PRO A 143 0.59 -7.04 13.70
N GLY A 144 -0.24 -6.00 13.55
CA GLY A 144 -0.16 -5.09 12.40
C GLY A 144 0.85 -3.96 12.56
N ARG A 145 1.91 -4.14 13.35
CA ARG A 145 2.98 -3.14 13.50
C ARG A 145 4.18 -3.55 12.63
N GLY A 146 4.78 -2.61 11.91
CA GLY A 146 5.89 -2.87 11.00
C GLY A 146 5.58 -2.33 9.60
N ASP A 147 6.09 -3.01 8.58
CA ASP A 147 5.92 -2.60 7.18
C ASP A 147 4.45 -2.53 6.77
N HIS A 148 3.60 -3.43 7.28
CA HIS A 148 2.17 -3.47 6.95
C HIS A 148 1.28 -3.58 8.19
N GLN A 149 0.09 -3.01 8.06
CA GLN A 149 -0.92 -2.90 9.11
C GLN A 149 -2.02 -3.96 9.04
N ALA A 150 -2.88 -4.02 10.07
CA ALA A 150 -4.17 -4.69 9.95
C ALA A 150 -5.11 -3.85 9.07
N ASN A 151 -5.71 -4.46 8.06
CA ASN A 151 -6.49 -3.76 7.03
C ASN A 151 -8.00 -3.82 7.32
N TYR A 152 -8.77 -2.98 6.63
CA TYR A 152 -10.20 -2.77 6.89
C TYR A 152 -11.01 -4.08 6.95
N PRO A 153 -12.06 -4.13 7.81
CA PRO A 153 -12.90 -5.30 7.93
C PRO A 153 -14.03 -5.29 6.89
N VAL A 154 -14.51 -6.46 6.52
CA VAL A 154 -15.78 -6.67 5.79
C VAL A 154 -16.63 -7.71 6.49
N VAL A 155 -17.94 -7.71 6.22
CA VAL A 155 -18.86 -8.72 6.74
C VAL A 155 -19.02 -9.84 5.72
N GLY A 156 -18.78 -11.08 6.16
CA GLY A 156 -19.00 -12.27 5.35
C GLY A 156 -20.47 -12.70 5.29
N PRO A 157 -20.82 -13.60 4.35
CA PRO A 157 -22.17 -14.14 4.22
C PRO A 157 -22.61 -14.98 5.44
N ASP A 158 -21.68 -15.38 6.29
CA ASP A 158 -21.91 -16.05 7.57
C ASP A 158 -22.18 -15.07 8.73
N GLY A 159 -22.15 -13.76 8.47
CA GLY A 159 -22.32 -12.71 9.48
C GLY A 159 -21.09 -12.46 10.35
N LYS A 160 -19.94 -13.08 10.05
CA LYS A 160 -18.66 -12.81 10.73
C LYS A 160 -17.94 -11.63 10.07
N LEU A 161 -17.10 -10.96 10.84
CA LEU A 161 -16.16 -9.94 10.34
C LEU A 161 -14.90 -10.63 9.82
N TYR A 162 -14.40 -10.23 8.65
CA TYR A 162 -13.18 -10.71 8.02
C TYR A 162 -12.23 -9.55 7.77
N PHE A 163 -10.94 -9.73 8.03
CA PHE A 163 -9.94 -8.69 7.82
C PHE A 163 -8.55 -9.28 7.59
N GLY A 164 -7.72 -8.55 6.85
CA GLY A 164 -6.32 -8.89 6.64
C GLY A 164 -5.40 -8.34 7.73
N VAL A 165 -4.31 -9.04 8.03
CA VAL A 165 -3.20 -8.54 8.84
C VAL A 165 -1.93 -8.69 8.02
N GLY A 166 -1.30 -7.58 7.66
CA GLY A 166 -0.07 -7.58 6.87
C GLY A 166 1.14 -8.13 7.62
N SER A 167 2.24 -8.34 6.88
CA SER A 167 3.53 -8.75 7.40
C SER A 167 4.21 -7.62 8.17
N ALA A 168 4.96 -7.99 9.20
CA ALA A 168 5.80 -7.04 9.93
C ALA A 168 6.96 -6.55 9.04
N THR A 169 7.44 -7.39 8.11
CA THR A 169 8.61 -7.09 7.28
C THR A 169 8.32 -7.26 5.79
N ASN A 170 9.24 -6.78 4.94
CA ASN A 170 9.14 -6.98 3.50
C ASN A 170 9.18 -8.49 3.11
N TYR A 171 10.02 -9.29 3.79
CA TYR A 171 10.29 -10.69 3.39
C TYR A 171 10.71 -11.65 4.52
N GLY A 172 10.09 -11.51 5.68
CA GLY A 172 10.24 -12.43 6.82
C GLY A 172 11.47 -12.16 7.68
N VAL A 173 12.26 -11.13 7.39
CA VAL A 173 13.51 -10.80 8.09
C VAL A 173 13.51 -9.32 8.41
N VAL A 174 13.73 -8.98 9.68
CA VAL A 174 13.86 -7.58 10.11
C VAL A 174 15.22 -7.04 9.68
N GLY A 175 15.23 -5.89 9.01
CA GLY A 175 16.44 -5.29 8.43
C GLY A 175 16.57 -3.78 8.68
N PRO A 176 17.69 -3.19 8.24
CA PRO A 176 17.92 -1.74 8.32
C PRO A 176 16.88 -0.91 7.58
N ASP A 177 16.22 -1.47 6.57
CA ASP A 177 15.11 -0.83 5.86
C ASP A 177 13.96 -0.49 6.81
N ASN A 178 13.65 -1.34 7.78
CA ASN A 178 12.60 -1.07 8.76
C ASN A 178 12.98 0.07 9.73
N PHE A 179 14.27 0.40 9.88
CA PHE A 179 14.69 1.61 10.61
C PHE A 179 14.34 2.88 9.84
N GLY A 180 14.57 2.89 8.53
CA GLY A 180 14.24 4.04 7.66
C GLY A 180 12.75 4.35 7.61
N PHE A 181 11.90 3.36 7.89
CA PHE A 181 10.46 3.51 8.03
C PHE A 181 9.98 3.82 9.46
N GLU A 182 10.90 4.11 10.39
CA GLU A 182 10.68 4.45 11.81
C GLU A 182 10.19 3.28 12.70
N TRP A 183 10.04 2.06 12.18
CA TRP A 183 9.53 0.91 12.93
C TRP A 183 10.52 0.37 13.94
N LEU A 184 11.71 0.00 13.45
CA LEU A 184 12.74 -0.62 14.27
C LEU A 184 13.17 0.23 15.49
N PRO A 185 13.31 1.57 15.39
CA PRO A 185 13.60 2.38 16.58
C PRO A 185 12.40 2.53 17.53
N THR A 186 11.17 2.30 17.06
CA THR A 186 9.94 2.47 17.87
C THR A 186 9.51 1.15 18.54
N PHE A 187 9.66 0.03 17.83
CA PHE A 187 9.25 -1.31 18.25
C PHE A 187 10.41 -2.26 18.00
N SER A 188 11.40 -2.33 18.89
CA SER A 188 12.63 -3.09 18.63
C SER A 188 12.45 -4.62 18.68
N ASP A 189 11.34 -5.09 19.24
CA ASP A 189 10.98 -6.51 19.36
C ASP A 189 10.05 -6.99 18.23
N PHE A 190 9.61 -6.12 17.33
CA PHE A 190 8.69 -6.51 16.26
C PHE A 190 9.36 -7.51 15.30
N HIS A 191 8.57 -8.49 14.85
CA HIS A 191 8.94 -9.49 13.86
C HIS A 191 7.67 -10.19 13.38
N ASP A 192 7.78 -10.91 12.27
CA ASP A 192 6.68 -11.71 11.75
C ASP A 192 6.32 -12.86 12.70
N VAL A 193 5.03 -13.19 12.74
CA VAL A 193 4.48 -14.28 13.55
C VAL A 193 3.80 -15.26 12.60
N PRO A 194 4.20 -16.54 12.54
CA PRO A 194 3.59 -17.52 11.63
C PRO A 194 2.21 -17.98 12.13
N GLY A 195 1.36 -18.44 11.21
CA GLY A 195 0.00 -18.94 11.53
C GLY A 195 -0.03 -20.35 12.13
N GLN A 196 1.07 -21.09 11.99
CA GLN A 196 1.30 -22.39 12.62
C GLN A 196 2.79 -22.55 12.94
N ASP A 197 3.14 -23.59 13.69
CA ASP A 197 4.54 -23.89 13.98
C ASP A 197 5.33 -24.12 12.68
N VAL A 198 6.46 -23.42 12.55
CA VAL A 198 7.38 -23.59 11.43
C VAL A 198 8.78 -23.90 11.93
N THR A 199 9.52 -24.69 11.15
CA THR A 199 10.91 -25.05 11.47
C THR A 199 11.86 -24.33 10.52
N LEU A 200 12.76 -23.53 11.08
CA LEU A 200 13.73 -22.76 10.32
C LEU A 200 14.91 -23.61 9.84
N VAL A 201 15.41 -23.30 8.64
CA VAL A 201 16.69 -23.84 8.14
C VAL A 201 17.87 -23.36 8.99
N GLY A 202 17.72 -22.23 9.70
CA GLY A 202 18.79 -21.60 10.48
C GLY A 202 19.60 -20.55 9.70
N ARG A 203 19.02 -19.98 8.64
CA ARG A 203 19.63 -18.89 7.87
C ARG A 203 19.49 -17.56 8.60
N SER A 204 20.59 -16.83 8.69
CA SER A 204 20.64 -15.46 9.21
C SER A 204 21.29 -14.55 8.18
N PHE A 205 20.87 -13.28 8.18
CA PHE A 205 21.30 -12.28 7.22
C PHE A 205 22.13 -11.21 7.92
N GLU A 206 23.29 -10.90 7.35
CA GLU A 206 24.16 -9.85 7.87
C GLU A 206 23.62 -8.47 7.47
N SER A 207 23.51 -7.56 8.44
CA SER A 207 23.10 -6.18 8.19
C SER A 207 23.86 -5.19 9.06
N LYS A 208 23.88 -3.91 8.68
CA LYS A 208 24.50 -2.83 9.47
C LYS A 208 23.75 -2.64 10.78
N ASN A 209 24.45 -2.55 11.90
CA ASN A 209 23.85 -2.36 13.22
C ASN A 209 23.26 -0.94 13.39
N VAL A 210 22.01 -0.76 12.94
CA VAL A 210 21.33 0.55 12.95
C VAL A 210 20.79 0.96 14.33
N LEU A 211 20.71 0.04 15.30
CA LEU A 211 20.35 0.34 16.69
C LEU A 211 21.57 0.62 17.58
N GLY A 212 22.77 0.26 17.11
CA GLY A 212 24.05 0.49 17.78
C GLY A 212 24.99 1.32 16.91
N SER A 213 26.18 0.79 16.63
CA SER A 213 27.15 1.45 15.74
C SER A 213 27.01 0.96 14.31
N ILE A 214 26.74 1.88 13.37
CA ILE A 214 26.67 1.56 11.93
C ILE A 214 27.99 1.06 11.32
N THR A 215 29.10 1.12 12.07
CA THR A 215 30.38 0.52 11.67
C THR A 215 30.43 -0.98 11.90
N GLU A 216 29.51 -1.52 12.71
CA GLU A 216 29.39 -2.94 13.05
C GLU A 216 28.28 -3.61 12.24
N THR A 217 28.27 -4.94 12.26
CA THR A 217 27.22 -5.76 11.67
C THR A 217 26.51 -6.58 12.74
N VAL A 218 25.25 -6.90 12.48
CA VAL A 218 24.45 -7.85 13.26
C VAL A 218 23.86 -8.90 12.32
N GLN A 219 23.51 -10.06 12.88
CA GLN A 219 22.86 -11.15 12.17
C GLN A 219 21.40 -11.22 12.58
N THR A 220 20.49 -11.25 11.61
CA THR A 220 19.06 -11.39 11.87
C THR A 220 18.51 -12.62 11.16
N GLY A 221 17.81 -13.49 11.89
CA GLY A 221 17.10 -14.65 11.36
C GLY A 221 15.66 -14.34 10.96
N ALA A 222 15.05 -15.26 10.21
CA ALA A 222 13.65 -15.14 9.84
C ALA A 222 12.72 -15.30 11.04
N TYR A 223 11.60 -14.57 11.07
CA TYR A 223 10.61 -14.56 12.16
C TYR A 223 11.22 -14.27 13.55
N LEU A 224 12.33 -13.54 13.59
CA LEU A 224 13.02 -13.19 14.84
C LEU A 224 13.25 -11.68 14.93
N PRO A 225 13.30 -11.12 16.14
CA PRO A 225 13.66 -9.72 16.34
C PRO A 225 15.01 -9.38 15.71
N TYR A 226 15.17 -8.11 15.34
CA TYR A 226 16.40 -7.59 14.76
C TYR A 226 17.65 -7.93 15.61
N GLY A 227 18.72 -8.37 14.95
CA GLY A 227 19.97 -8.75 15.62
C GLY A 227 19.92 -10.10 16.34
N THR A 228 18.85 -10.88 16.16
CA THR A 228 18.74 -12.25 16.69
C THR A 228 18.97 -13.25 15.57
N PRO A 229 20.09 -14.02 15.57
CA PRO A 229 20.33 -15.05 14.57
C PRO A 229 19.41 -16.27 14.79
N SER A 230 19.01 -16.92 13.70
CA SER A 230 18.29 -18.19 13.76
C SER A 230 19.24 -19.39 13.93
N GLN A 231 18.70 -20.52 14.39
CA GLN A 231 19.43 -21.79 14.50
C GLN A 231 18.80 -22.86 13.59
N PRO A 232 19.60 -23.80 13.03
CA PRO A 232 19.05 -24.91 12.26
C PRO A 232 18.10 -25.76 13.10
N GLY A 233 16.90 -26.03 12.59
CA GLY A 233 15.88 -26.78 13.31
C GLY A 233 15.17 -25.98 14.41
N GLN A 234 15.40 -24.67 14.50
CA GLN A 234 14.67 -23.81 15.43
C GLN A 234 13.18 -23.78 15.06
N VAL A 235 12.33 -24.12 16.01
CA VAL A 235 10.87 -24.03 15.86
C VAL A 235 10.42 -22.65 16.28
N ILE A 236 9.70 -21.96 15.39
CA ILE A 236 8.95 -20.74 15.70
C ILE A 236 7.50 -21.13 15.90
N GLN A 237 6.95 -20.79 17.06
CA GLN A 237 5.58 -21.14 17.43
C GLN A 237 4.58 -20.31 16.63
N GLY A 238 3.52 -20.96 16.15
CA GLY A 238 2.43 -20.29 15.46
C GLY A 238 1.44 -19.63 16.40
N ALA A 239 0.68 -18.67 15.89
CA ALA A 239 -0.43 -18.05 16.61
C ALA A 239 -1.62 -17.75 15.69
N VAL A 240 -2.84 -17.75 16.25
CA VAL A 240 -4.03 -17.27 15.52
C VAL A 240 -3.87 -15.81 15.09
N LYS A 241 -3.33 -14.97 15.98
CA LYS A 241 -2.95 -13.59 15.67
C LYS A 241 -1.57 -13.58 15.02
N CYS A 242 -1.50 -14.05 13.77
CA CYS A 242 -0.28 -14.07 12.97
C CYS A 242 -0.22 -12.93 11.96
N THR A 243 0.98 -12.60 11.51
CA THR A 243 1.19 -11.66 10.41
C THR A 243 0.93 -12.34 9.07
N GLY A 244 0.74 -11.56 8.02
CA GLY A 244 0.55 -12.09 6.66
C GLY A 244 -0.66 -13.02 6.52
N SER A 245 -1.80 -12.63 7.11
CA SER A 245 -2.95 -13.50 7.34
C SER A 245 -4.30 -12.86 7.08
N VAL A 246 -5.31 -13.70 6.91
CA VAL A 246 -6.72 -13.32 6.93
C VAL A 246 -7.35 -13.94 8.16
N LEU A 247 -7.96 -13.11 9.01
CA LEU A 247 -8.64 -13.51 10.23
C LEU A 247 -10.14 -13.27 10.11
N ARG A 248 -10.93 -13.96 10.95
CA ARG A 248 -12.34 -13.66 11.13
C ARG A 248 -12.78 -13.77 12.59
N CYS A 249 -13.83 -13.05 12.97
CA CYS A 249 -14.46 -13.16 14.29
C CYS A 249 -15.96 -12.85 14.23
N ASN A 250 -16.69 -13.17 15.29
CA ASN A 250 -18.06 -12.69 15.46
C ASN A 250 -18.08 -11.15 15.61
N PRO A 251 -19.23 -10.48 15.39
CA PRO A 251 -19.35 -9.03 15.54
C PRO A 251 -19.09 -8.50 16.98
N ASP A 252 -19.04 -9.36 17.98
CA ASP A 252 -18.62 -9.01 19.35
C ASP A 252 -17.13 -9.30 19.63
N GLY A 253 -16.37 -9.75 18.62
CA GLY A 253 -14.96 -10.13 18.72
C GLY A 253 -14.71 -11.57 19.19
N SER A 254 -15.75 -12.31 19.58
CA SER A 254 -15.63 -13.72 19.97
C SER A 254 -15.30 -14.62 18.77
N GLU A 255 -14.82 -15.83 19.05
CA GLU A 255 -14.46 -16.82 18.02
C GLU A 255 -13.50 -16.27 16.95
N LEU A 256 -12.44 -15.58 17.39
CA LEU A 256 -11.36 -15.17 16.50
C LEU A 256 -10.65 -16.42 15.93
N GLU A 257 -10.65 -16.53 14.62
CA GLU A 257 -10.15 -17.69 13.87
C GLU A 257 -9.18 -17.24 12.77
N LEU A 258 -8.15 -18.05 12.54
CA LEU A 258 -7.28 -17.93 11.38
C LEU A 258 -7.98 -18.55 10.16
N VAL A 259 -8.21 -17.75 9.12
CA VAL A 259 -8.81 -18.21 7.85
C VAL A 259 -7.72 -18.73 6.92
N ALA A 260 -6.67 -17.95 6.68
CA ALA A 260 -5.53 -18.31 5.85
C ALA A 260 -4.30 -17.47 6.24
N TRP A 261 -3.10 -17.93 5.88
CA TRP A 261 -1.85 -17.20 6.15
C TRP A 261 -0.81 -17.45 5.07
N GLY A 262 0.38 -16.86 5.21
CA GLY A 262 1.44 -16.93 4.18
C GLY A 262 1.18 -15.98 3.02
N LEU A 263 0.56 -14.83 3.30
CA LEU A 263 0.43 -13.68 2.42
C LEU A 263 1.42 -12.61 2.90
N ARG A 264 1.82 -11.62 2.09
CA ARG A 264 2.63 -10.50 2.57
C ARG A 264 1.72 -9.41 3.14
N ASN A 265 0.84 -8.84 2.33
CA ASN A 265 -0.14 -7.86 2.79
C ASN A 265 -1.49 -8.08 2.11
N PRO A 266 -2.39 -8.91 2.69
CA PRO A 266 -3.78 -8.98 2.25
C PRO A 266 -4.48 -7.65 2.55
N TYR A 267 -4.41 -6.72 1.60
CA TYR A 267 -4.86 -5.34 1.79
C TYR A 267 -6.37 -5.23 1.62
N GLY A 268 -6.84 -5.50 0.41
CA GLY A 268 -8.25 -5.44 0.10
C GLY A 268 -8.91 -6.79 0.29
N ILE A 269 -10.13 -6.79 0.83
CA ILE A 269 -10.89 -8.00 1.10
C ILE A 269 -12.34 -7.79 0.66
N ALA A 270 -12.88 -8.74 -0.09
CA ALA A 270 -14.28 -8.68 -0.50
C ALA A 270 -14.83 -10.07 -0.78
N PHE A 271 -16.14 -10.21 -0.61
CA PHE A 271 -16.88 -11.38 -1.06
C PHE A 271 -17.48 -11.09 -2.44
N ASP A 272 -17.32 -12.05 -3.34
CA ASP A 272 -18.05 -12.02 -4.61
C ASP A 272 -19.55 -12.30 -4.40
N PRO A 273 -20.40 -12.13 -5.43
CA PRO A 273 -21.84 -12.39 -5.29
C PRO A 273 -22.20 -13.85 -4.93
N GLU A 274 -21.29 -14.79 -5.15
CA GLU A 274 -21.44 -16.21 -4.82
C GLU A 274 -20.96 -16.54 -3.39
N GLY A 275 -20.41 -15.57 -2.65
CA GLY A 275 -19.94 -15.74 -1.29
C GLY A 275 -18.52 -16.30 -1.18
N ARG A 276 -17.73 -16.28 -2.26
CA ARG A 276 -16.30 -16.63 -2.24
C ARG A 276 -15.49 -15.43 -1.77
N LEU A 277 -14.50 -15.69 -0.92
CA LEU A 277 -13.62 -14.67 -0.38
C LEU A 277 -12.46 -14.40 -1.34
N PHE A 278 -12.24 -13.13 -1.66
CA PHE A 278 -11.10 -12.68 -2.44
C PHE A 278 -10.30 -11.62 -1.70
N VAL A 279 -8.99 -11.61 -1.92
CA VAL A 279 -8.10 -10.55 -1.43
C VAL A 279 -7.20 -10.02 -2.53
N THR A 280 -6.93 -8.72 -2.48
CA THR A 280 -5.76 -8.14 -3.12
C THR A 280 -4.56 -8.27 -2.21
N GLU A 281 -3.41 -8.47 -2.79
CA GLU A 281 -2.16 -8.78 -2.12
C GLU A 281 -1.07 -7.87 -2.69
N HIS A 282 -0.30 -7.21 -1.82
CA HIS A 282 0.88 -6.44 -2.24
C HIS A 282 2.11 -7.32 -2.38
N GLY A 283 2.62 -7.38 -3.60
CA GLY A 283 3.94 -7.91 -3.90
C GLY A 283 5.02 -7.17 -3.13
N SER A 284 6.16 -7.82 -2.99
CA SER A 284 7.29 -7.28 -2.27
C SER A 284 7.99 -6.10 -2.93
N ASP A 285 8.74 -5.38 -2.12
CA ASP A 285 9.59 -4.28 -2.56
C ASP A 285 11.01 -4.76 -2.87
N ASP A 286 11.72 -4.05 -3.75
CA ASP A 286 13.11 -4.33 -4.16
C ASP A 286 14.14 -3.90 -3.08
N ARG A 287 13.89 -4.22 -1.80
CA ARG A 287 14.67 -3.72 -0.64
C ARG A 287 14.78 -4.69 0.53
N GLY A 288 15.72 -4.37 1.42
CA GLY A 288 15.88 -5.01 2.73
C GLY A 288 16.94 -6.10 2.74
N SER A 289 17.08 -6.78 3.87
CA SER A 289 18.07 -7.84 4.06
C SER A 289 17.76 -9.12 3.27
N ARG A 290 16.58 -9.21 2.67
CA ARG A 290 16.13 -10.27 1.78
C ARG A 290 15.07 -9.71 0.84
N TYR A 291 15.22 -9.91 -0.46
CA TYR A 291 14.26 -9.45 -1.47
C TYR A 291 14.41 -10.14 -2.81
N ILE A 292 13.39 -9.99 -3.66
CA ILE A 292 13.40 -10.30 -5.09
C ILE A 292 13.06 -9.03 -5.87
N VAL A 293 13.28 -9.05 -7.18
CA VAL A 293 12.91 -7.97 -8.08
C VAL A 293 11.77 -8.41 -9.00
N GLY A 294 10.78 -7.53 -9.17
CA GLY A 294 9.67 -7.75 -10.09
C GLY A 294 8.60 -8.69 -9.55
N ASP A 295 8.43 -8.72 -8.23
CA ASP A 295 7.28 -9.36 -7.60
C ASP A 295 5.97 -8.69 -8.07
N LEU A 296 4.94 -9.49 -8.25
CA LEU A 296 3.65 -9.02 -8.74
C LEU A 296 2.75 -8.71 -7.54
N ASP A 297 1.90 -7.69 -7.68
CA ASP A 297 0.71 -7.63 -6.84
C ASP A 297 -0.29 -8.67 -7.34
N ASP A 298 -1.02 -9.32 -6.44
CA ASP A 298 -1.86 -10.46 -6.77
C ASP A 298 -3.31 -10.27 -6.32
N PHE A 299 -4.23 -11.00 -6.98
CA PHE A 299 -5.61 -11.15 -6.54
C PHE A 299 -5.88 -12.62 -6.29
N TYR A 300 -6.11 -13.02 -5.03
CA TYR A 300 -6.30 -14.41 -4.64
C TYR A 300 -7.75 -14.72 -4.28
N GLU A 301 -8.22 -15.91 -4.67
CA GLU A 301 -9.35 -16.55 -4.00
C GLU A 301 -8.82 -17.20 -2.71
N ILE A 302 -9.40 -16.81 -1.57
CA ILE A 302 -8.99 -17.30 -0.24
C ILE A 302 -9.69 -18.60 0.12
N ARG A 303 -8.89 -19.61 0.48
CA ARG A 303 -9.34 -20.92 0.93
C ARG A 303 -9.05 -21.09 2.41
N GLN A 304 -10.05 -21.53 3.16
CA GLN A 304 -9.91 -21.78 4.59
C GLN A 304 -8.82 -22.83 4.86
N GLY A 305 -7.92 -22.52 5.79
CA GLY A 305 -6.80 -23.37 6.20
C GLY A 305 -5.58 -23.34 5.28
N ALA A 306 -5.62 -22.61 4.16
CA ALA A 306 -4.52 -22.60 3.21
C ALA A 306 -3.34 -21.71 3.64
N TRP A 307 -2.14 -22.13 3.26
CA TRP A 307 -0.91 -21.34 3.30
C TRP A 307 -0.58 -20.86 1.89
N TYR A 308 -0.38 -19.56 1.72
CA TYR A 308 -0.17 -18.90 0.41
C TYR A 308 1.31 -18.73 0.03
N GLY A 309 2.23 -19.21 0.87
CA GLY A 309 3.62 -19.41 0.50
C GLY A 309 4.62 -18.38 1.00
N TRP A 310 4.19 -17.16 1.34
CA TRP A 310 5.09 -16.16 1.92
C TRP A 310 5.70 -16.68 3.24
N PRO A 311 7.01 -16.47 3.52
CA PRO A 311 7.95 -15.64 2.77
C PRO A 311 8.82 -16.40 1.75
N ASP A 312 8.63 -17.70 1.55
CA ASP A 312 9.48 -18.52 0.66
C ASP A 312 8.93 -18.64 -0.77
N PHE A 313 7.73 -18.10 -1.01
CA PHE A 313 7.10 -18.00 -2.31
C PHE A 313 6.54 -16.59 -2.53
N ALA A 314 6.43 -16.23 -3.79
CA ALA A 314 5.67 -15.09 -4.28
C ALA A 314 4.86 -15.54 -5.50
N SER A 315 3.61 -15.07 -5.66
CA SER A 315 2.69 -15.53 -6.72
C SER A 315 2.55 -17.06 -6.86
N GLY A 316 2.71 -17.82 -5.77
CA GLY A 316 2.72 -19.29 -5.76
C GLY A 316 3.96 -19.93 -6.42
N ILE A 317 5.04 -19.18 -6.59
CA ILE A 317 6.32 -19.61 -7.16
C ILE A 317 7.40 -19.47 -6.08
N ARG A 318 8.19 -20.54 -5.86
CA ARG A 318 9.29 -20.52 -4.88
C ARG A 318 10.33 -19.49 -5.27
N LEU A 319 10.91 -18.80 -4.28
CA LEU A 319 11.93 -17.77 -4.56
C LEU A 319 13.24 -18.34 -5.15
N ASP A 320 13.53 -19.61 -4.89
CA ASP A 320 14.66 -20.36 -5.47
C ASP A 320 14.39 -20.92 -6.88
N ASP A 321 13.21 -20.68 -7.46
CA ASP A 321 12.88 -21.04 -8.83
C ASP A 321 13.60 -20.12 -9.85
N PRO A 322 14.08 -20.65 -11.01
CA PRO A 322 14.67 -19.83 -12.07
C PRO A 322 13.78 -18.72 -12.63
N TYR A 323 12.46 -18.77 -12.41
CA TYR A 323 11.53 -17.70 -12.77
C TYR A 323 11.98 -16.32 -12.24
N TRP A 324 12.51 -16.27 -11.02
CA TRP A 324 12.98 -15.03 -10.39
C TRP A 324 14.36 -14.56 -10.90
N GLY A 325 14.94 -15.27 -11.86
CA GLY A 325 16.16 -14.88 -12.58
C GLY A 325 17.47 -15.21 -11.86
N GLU A 326 18.52 -14.47 -12.24
CA GLU A 326 19.90 -14.66 -11.78
C GLU A 326 20.15 -13.97 -10.42
N GLU A 327 21.38 -14.07 -9.87
CA GLU A 327 21.73 -13.49 -8.55
C GLU A 327 21.63 -11.96 -8.48
N ASP A 328 21.55 -11.26 -9.61
CA ASP A 328 21.42 -9.80 -9.66
C ASP A 328 19.97 -9.30 -9.48
N LYS A 329 18.97 -10.20 -9.48
CA LYS A 329 17.54 -9.89 -9.33
C LYS A 329 16.99 -10.11 -7.91
N GLY A 330 17.85 -10.04 -6.90
CA GLY A 330 17.44 -10.17 -5.50
C GLY A 330 18.56 -10.69 -4.62
N TYR A 331 18.27 -10.82 -3.32
CA TYR A 331 19.22 -11.33 -2.33
C TYR A 331 18.49 -12.21 -1.32
N GLY A 332 19.10 -13.35 -0.95
CA GLY A 332 18.56 -14.25 0.08
C GLY A 332 17.34 -15.07 -0.35
N ARG A 333 17.26 -15.44 -1.63
CA ARG A 333 16.09 -16.11 -2.24
C ARG A 333 15.89 -17.56 -1.79
N GLU A 334 16.88 -18.15 -1.13
CA GLU A 334 16.77 -19.53 -0.73
C GLU A 334 15.78 -19.71 0.45
N PRO A 335 15.27 -20.94 0.66
CA PRO A 335 14.25 -21.19 1.66
C PRO A 335 14.68 -20.86 3.09
N LEU A 336 13.77 -20.22 3.81
CA LEU A 336 13.87 -19.94 5.25
C LEU A 336 13.32 -21.11 6.07
N LEU A 337 12.33 -21.84 5.53
CA LEU A 337 11.68 -22.97 6.17
C LEU A 337 12.27 -24.30 5.69
N THR A 338 12.46 -25.24 6.64
CA THR A 338 12.97 -26.59 6.34
C THR A 338 11.91 -27.42 5.63
N GLU A 339 10.66 -27.28 6.07
CA GLU A 339 9.49 -27.88 5.45
C GLU A 339 8.43 -26.80 5.26
N HIS A 340 7.84 -26.75 4.07
CA HIS A 340 6.78 -25.83 3.73
C HIS A 340 5.42 -26.40 4.16
N PRO A 341 4.53 -25.60 4.79
CA PRO A 341 3.16 -26.01 5.11
C PRO A 341 2.43 -26.64 3.93
N ASP A 342 2.61 -26.06 2.74
CA ASP A 342 2.18 -26.61 1.45
C ASP A 342 3.33 -26.41 0.44
N PRO A 343 3.93 -27.46 -0.12
CA PRO A 343 5.00 -27.31 -1.12
C PRO A 343 4.51 -26.75 -2.47
N ASN A 344 3.19 -26.68 -2.70
CA ASN A 344 2.57 -26.13 -3.90
C ASN A 344 1.42 -25.18 -3.52
N PRO A 345 1.71 -24.04 -2.86
CA PRO A 345 0.68 -23.13 -2.37
C PRO A 345 -0.21 -22.61 -3.52
N PRO A 346 -1.43 -22.15 -3.22
CA PRO A 346 -2.34 -21.63 -4.24
C PRO A 346 -1.71 -20.53 -5.09
N LYS A 347 -2.01 -20.54 -6.39
CA LYS A 347 -1.60 -19.49 -7.32
C LYS A 347 -2.65 -18.37 -7.39
N PRO A 348 -2.24 -17.15 -7.79
CA PRO A 348 -3.16 -16.02 -7.96
C PRO A 348 -4.33 -16.35 -8.89
N PHE A 349 -5.48 -15.75 -8.61
CA PHE A 349 -6.61 -15.74 -9.53
C PHE A 349 -6.28 -14.92 -10.79
N VAL A 350 -5.72 -13.73 -10.59
CA VAL A 350 -4.99 -12.90 -11.57
C VAL A 350 -3.84 -12.19 -10.86
N SER A 351 -2.88 -11.70 -11.62
CA SER A 351 -1.80 -10.84 -11.12
C SER A 351 -1.84 -9.49 -11.81
N PHE A 352 -1.36 -8.46 -11.12
CA PHE A 352 -1.18 -7.10 -11.63
C PHE A 352 0.31 -6.86 -11.94
N GLU A 353 0.61 -5.71 -12.52
CA GLU A 353 2.02 -5.31 -12.75
C GLU A 353 2.75 -5.10 -11.40
N PRO A 354 4.08 -5.25 -11.34
CA PRO A 354 4.84 -4.97 -10.13
C PRO A 354 4.58 -3.57 -9.54
N HIS A 355 4.48 -3.50 -8.21
CA HIS A 355 4.39 -2.26 -7.43
C HIS A 355 3.22 -1.33 -7.75
N VAL A 356 2.14 -1.84 -8.36
CA VAL A 356 0.93 -1.03 -8.65
C VAL A 356 0.16 -0.65 -7.39
N GLY A 357 0.42 -1.29 -6.24
CA GLY A 357 -0.28 -1.08 -4.98
C GLY A 357 -1.74 -1.51 -5.08
N ALA A 358 -2.00 -2.80 -5.30
CA ALA A 358 -3.35 -3.36 -5.37
C ALA A 358 -4.03 -3.25 -4.00
N ASN A 359 -4.85 -2.21 -3.83
CA ASN A 359 -5.49 -1.88 -2.58
C ASN A 359 -6.95 -2.34 -2.57
N GLY A 360 -7.91 -1.43 -2.32
CA GLY A 360 -9.31 -1.80 -2.12
C GLY A 360 -9.96 -2.45 -3.34
N VAL A 361 -10.87 -3.39 -3.07
CA VAL A 361 -11.59 -4.15 -4.08
C VAL A 361 -13.09 -4.15 -3.81
N ALA A 362 -13.90 -3.97 -4.85
CA ALA A 362 -15.35 -4.09 -4.78
C ALA A 362 -15.92 -4.88 -5.96
N PHE A 363 -16.92 -5.72 -5.69
CA PHE A 363 -17.62 -6.46 -6.74
C PHE A 363 -18.84 -5.68 -7.23
N SER A 364 -18.99 -5.57 -8.55
CA SER A 364 -20.23 -5.04 -9.13
C SER A 364 -21.38 -6.02 -8.88
N LYS A 365 -22.34 -5.60 -8.06
CA LYS A 365 -23.54 -6.38 -7.73
C LYS A 365 -24.75 -5.97 -8.59
N ASP A 366 -24.75 -4.73 -9.08
CA ASP A 366 -25.86 -4.13 -9.81
C ASP A 366 -25.70 -4.26 -11.32
N ALA A 367 -26.73 -4.81 -11.97
CA ALA A 367 -26.79 -4.89 -13.43
C ALA A 367 -26.89 -3.50 -14.09
N SER A 368 -27.37 -2.49 -13.36
CA SER A 368 -27.51 -1.11 -13.84
C SER A 368 -26.14 -0.49 -14.14
N PHE A 369 -25.16 -0.67 -13.25
CA PHE A 369 -23.77 -0.29 -13.47
C PHE A 369 -23.12 -1.13 -14.56
N GLY A 370 -23.48 -2.41 -14.64
CA GLY A 370 -22.91 -3.39 -15.58
C GLY A 370 -21.75 -4.17 -14.96
N PHE A 371 -21.20 -5.13 -15.73
CA PHE A 371 -20.12 -6.01 -15.27
C PHE A 371 -20.46 -6.79 -14.00
N ARG A 372 -21.74 -7.17 -13.84
CA ARG A 372 -22.22 -7.87 -12.65
C ARG A 372 -21.39 -9.14 -12.40
N GLY A 373 -20.79 -9.23 -11.21
CA GLY A 373 -19.90 -10.31 -10.78
C GLY A 373 -18.41 -10.04 -11.03
N ASP A 374 -18.05 -8.97 -11.74
CA ASP A 374 -16.65 -8.57 -11.89
C ASP A 374 -16.17 -7.74 -10.69
N ALA A 375 -14.87 -7.85 -10.38
CA ALA A 375 -14.23 -7.04 -9.35
C ALA A 375 -13.65 -5.75 -9.95
N PHE A 376 -13.65 -4.69 -9.16
CA PHE A 376 -12.98 -3.42 -9.44
C PHE A 376 -11.92 -3.23 -8.35
N VAL A 377 -10.71 -2.90 -8.75
CA VAL A 377 -9.55 -2.81 -7.85
C VAL A 377 -8.92 -1.44 -7.99
N ALA A 378 -8.72 -0.77 -6.85
CA ALA A 378 -7.95 0.46 -6.76
C ALA A 378 -6.45 0.14 -6.77
N LEU A 379 -5.74 0.64 -7.78
CA LEU A 379 -4.29 0.55 -7.87
C LEU A 379 -3.70 1.87 -7.38
N PHE A 380 -3.18 1.86 -6.16
CA PHE A 380 -2.66 3.01 -5.43
C PHE A 380 -1.52 3.72 -6.14
N GLY A 381 -0.73 2.94 -6.85
CA GLY A 381 0.42 3.35 -7.62
C GLY A 381 1.74 3.28 -6.86
N ASP A 382 2.82 3.17 -7.62
CA ASP A 382 4.16 2.95 -7.08
C ASP A 382 4.65 4.10 -6.19
N LEU A 383 5.70 3.80 -5.42
CA LEU A 383 6.44 4.77 -4.61
C LEU A 383 7.90 4.81 -5.06
N ALA A 384 8.19 4.67 -6.35
CA ALA A 384 9.56 4.72 -6.86
C ALA A 384 10.23 6.06 -6.45
N PRO A 385 11.51 6.05 -6.06
CA PRO A 385 12.42 4.89 -6.01
C PRO A 385 12.45 4.15 -4.65
N VAL A 386 11.48 4.39 -3.75
CA VAL A 386 11.48 3.83 -2.39
C VAL A 386 11.19 2.32 -2.40
N THR A 387 10.22 1.89 -3.20
CA THR A 387 9.74 0.50 -3.25
C THR A 387 10.29 -0.30 -4.43
N THR A 388 10.77 0.39 -5.47
CA THR A 388 11.24 -0.24 -6.70
C THR A 388 12.38 0.52 -7.36
N GLN A 389 13.22 -0.21 -8.08
CA GLN A 389 14.25 0.36 -8.96
C GLN A 389 13.67 0.74 -10.34
N HIS A 390 12.44 0.32 -10.65
CA HIS A 390 11.78 0.61 -11.91
C HIS A 390 11.25 2.04 -11.94
N MET A 391 11.82 2.85 -12.85
CA MET A 391 11.50 4.27 -12.99
C MET A 391 10.45 4.50 -14.09
N THR A 392 9.33 3.77 -14.05
CA THR A 392 8.12 4.04 -14.86
C THR A 392 6.88 3.99 -13.96
N PRO A 393 5.97 4.99 -14.01
CA PRO A 393 4.80 4.98 -13.15
C PRO A 393 3.91 3.75 -13.39
N ALA A 394 3.59 3.03 -12.32
CA ALA A 394 2.69 1.87 -12.33
C ALA A 394 1.51 2.14 -11.39
N GLY A 395 0.30 1.72 -11.75
CA GLY A 395 -0.93 1.93 -10.98
C GLY A 395 -1.59 3.30 -11.24
N PHE A 396 -2.01 4.00 -10.18
CA PHE A 396 -2.73 5.29 -10.23
C PHE A 396 -4.06 5.24 -10.99
N LYS A 397 -4.78 4.12 -10.86
CA LYS A 397 -5.97 3.84 -11.68
C LYS A 397 -6.93 2.86 -10.99
N ILE A 398 -8.13 2.74 -11.54
CA ILE A 398 -9.05 1.63 -11.25
C ILE A 398 -9.01 0.63 -12.40
N VAL A 399 -8.82 -0.64 -12.07
CA VAL A 399 -8.93 -1.75 -13.02
C VAL A 399 -10.14 -2.61 -12.71
N ARG A 400 -10.65 -3.28 -13.72
CA ARG A 400 -11.66 -4.33 -13.60
C ARG A 400 -11.00 -5.69 -13.78
N VAL A 401 -11.29 -6.64 -12.90
CA VAL A 401 -11.00 -8.06 -13.11
C VAL A 401 -12.24 -8.71 -13.73
N ASP A 402 -12.11 -9.11 -14.99
CA ASP A 402 -13.10 -9.94 -15.67
C ASP A 402 -13.06 -11.34 -15.05
N MET A 403 -13.99 -11.62 -14.14
CA MET A 403 -13.93 -12.82 -13.29
C MET A 403 -14.16 -14.09 -14.10
N ARG A 404 -14.80 -14.00 -15.27
CA ARG A 404 -15.04 -15.15 -16.16
C ARG A 404 -13.82 -15.44 -17.01
N ALA A 405 -13.22 -14.41 -17.60
CA ALA A 405 -12.06 -14.56 -18.46
C ALA A 405 -10.72 -14.58 -17.70
N ARG A 406 -10.73 -14.30 -16.39
CA ARG A 406 -9.54 -14.19 -15.53
C ARG A 406 -8.49 -13.25 -16.11
N ARG A 407 -8.91 -12.02 -16.43
CA ARG A 407 -8.04 -10.98 -16.98
C ARG A 407 -8.29 -9.64 -16.32
N VAL A 408 -7.21 -8.87 -16.17
CA VAL A 408 -7.26 -7.47 -15.75
C VAL A 408 -7.53 -6.60 -16.97
N VAL A 409 -8.41 -5.61 -16.82
CA VAL A 409 -8.79 -4.65 -17.85
C VAL A 409 -8.83 -3.25 -17.23
N ASP A 410 -8.11 -2.30 -17.81
CA ASP A 410 -8.19 -0.90 -17.38
C ASP A 410 -9.63 -0.39 -17.45
N PHE A 411 -10.05 0.36 -16.42
CA PHE A 411 -11.41 0.88 -16.32
C PHE A 411 -11.40 2.40 -16.18
N ALA A 412 -10.83 2.95 -15.10
CA ALA A 412 -10.72 4.41 -14.92
C ALA A 412 -9.23 4.76 -14.82
N VAL A 413 -8.71 5.44 -15.84
CA VAL A 413 -7.27 5.77 -15.93
C VAL A 413 -7.08 7.27 -16.07
N ASN A 414 -5.97 7.79 -15.57
CA ASN A 414 -5.63 9.18 -15.79
C ASN A 414 -5.30 9.45 -17.26
N ARG A 415 -5.65 10.63 -17.76
CA ARG A 415 -5.30 11.09 -19.12
C ARG A 415 -3.79 11.00 -19.39
N MET A 416 -2.98 11.20 -18.35
CA MET A 416 -1.54 10.91 -18.39
C MET A 416 -1.21 9.89 -17.31
N THR A 417 -0.40 8.89 -17.63
CA THR A 417 -0.07 7.82 -16.68
C THR A 417 0.80 8.34 -15.55
N GLY A 418 0.30 8.25 -14.32
CA GLY A 418 0.98 8.68 -13.09
C GLY A 418 0.09 9.54 -12.18
N PRO A 419 0.65 10.04 -11.07
CA PRO A 419 -0.06 10.88 -10.11
C PRO A 419 -0.22 12.32 -10.60
N ALA A 420 -1.39 12.92 -10.33
CA ALA A 420 -1.75 14.29 -10.70
C ALA A 420 -0.80 15.36 -10.13
N SER A 421 -0.17 15.13 -8.98
CA SER A 421 0.78 16.06 -8.35
C SER A 421 2.11 16.18 -9.09
N LYS A 422 2.42 15.24 -10.00
CA LYS A 422 3.69 15.19 -10.74
C LYS A 422 3.54 15.44 -12.24
N LEU A 423 2.31 15.57 -12.74
CA LEU A 423 2.01 15.64 -14.17
C LEU A 423 0.93 16.70 -14.46
N PRO A 424 0.85 17.24 -15.69
CA PRO A 424 -0.13 18.28 -16.03
C PRO A 424 -1.54 17.69 -16.31
N HIS A 425 -2.12 17.10 -15.28
CA HIS A 425 -3.54 16.67 -15.23
C HIS A 425 -4.06 16.76 -13.79
N GLU A 426 -5.39 16.72 -13.65
CA GLU A 426 -6.07 16.85 -12.36
C GLU A 426 -6.99 15.64 -12.07
N GLY A 427 -6.65 14.48 -12.65
CA GLY A 427 -7.26 13.18 -12.36
C GLY A 427 -6.86 12.60 -11.00
N PHE A 428 -6.81 11.28 -10.89
CA PHE A 428 -6.43 10.57 -9.66
C PHE A 428 -5.01 10.91 -9.21
N GLU A 429 -4.82 10.94 -7.90
CA GLU A 429 -3.50 11.00 -7.27
C GLU A 429 -3.07 9.59 -6.88
N ARG A 430 -3.78 8.94 -5.96
CA ARG A 430 -3.48 7.59 -5.44
C ARG A 430 -4.77 6.90 -4.98
N PRO A 431 -5.51 6.21 -5.87
CA PRO A 431 -6.72 5.49 -5.51
C PRO A 431 -6.43 4.42 -4.42
N SER A 432 -6.97 4.60 -3.22
CA SER A 432 -6.76 3.69 -2.08
C SER A 432 -7.85 2.65 -1.97
N HIS A 433 -9.09 3.02 -2.28
CA HIS A 433 -10.22 2.11 -2.13
C HIS A 433 -11.31 2.39 -3.15
N CYS A 434 -12.13 1.37 -3.42
CA CYS A 434 -13.35 1.55 -4.17
C CYS A 434 -14.48 0.72 -3.56
N GLU A 435 -15.71 1.27 -3.56
CA GLU A 435 -16.90 0.66 -2.97
C GLU A 435 -18.14 1.02 -3.80
N PHE A 436 -19.09 0.10 -3.95
CA PHE A 436 -20.36 0.41 -4.60
C PHE A 436 -21.35 1.03 -3.61
N GLY A 437 -21.82 2.23 -3.94
CA GLY A 437 -22.83 2.92 -3.15
C GLY A 437 -24.25 2.40 -3.39
N PRO A 438 -25.21 2.82 -2.55
CA PRO A 438 -26.63 2.45 -2.67
C PRO A 438 -27.30 3.01 -3.94
N ASP A 439 -26.71 4.01 -4.57
CA ASP A 439 -27.13 4.56 -5.86
C ASP A 439 -26.61 3.75 -7.07
N GLY A 440 -25.89 2.65 -6.82
CA GLY A 440 -25.32 1.78 -7.84
C GLY A 440 -24.05 2.34 -8.49
N ALA A 441 -23.55 3.48 -8.03
CA ALA A 441 -22.30 4.05 -8.52
C ALA A 441 -21.07 3.45 -7.81
N LEU A 442 -19.93 3.45 -8.49
CA LEU A 442 -18.65 3.08 -7.91
C LEU A 442 -18.01 4.33 -7.29
N TYR A 443 -17.80 4.32 -5.98
CA TYR A 443 -17.07 5.36 -5.28
C TYR A 443 -15.59 5.00 -5.23
N VAL A 444 -14.72 5.98 -5.43
CA VAL A 444 -13.27 5.83 -5.37
C VAL A 444 -12.74 6.81 -4.34
N VAL A 445 -12.06 6.27 -3.33
CA VAL A 445 -11.30 7.04 -2.36
C VAL A 445 -9.90 7.26 -2.93
N ASP A 446 -9.51 8.52 -3.04
CA ASP A 446 -8.21 8.95 -3.52
C ASP A 446 -7.42 9.54 -2.36
N PHE A 447 -6.34 8.84 -1.97
CA PHE A 447 -5.55 9.11 -0.78
C PHE A 447 -4.88 10.49 -0.80
N GLY A 448 -4.66 11.06 -1.97
CA GLY A 448 -4.00 12.34 -2.11
C GLY A 448 -2.47 12.24 -2.12
N GLU A 449 -1.83 13.39 -1.96
CA GLU A 449 -0.43 13.56 -2.30
C GLU A 449 0.50 12.99 -1.22
N ILE A 450 1.53 12.30 -1.71
CA ILE A 450 2.60 11.76 -0.90
C ILE A 450 3.88 12.55 -1.19
N GLU A 451 4.47 13.11 -0.14
CA GLU A 451 5.81 13.69 -0.18
C GLU A 451 6.81 12.71 0.44
N ILE A 452 7.85 12.38 -0.31
CA ILE A 452 9.01 11.68 0.27
C ILE A 452 9.81 12.74 1.02
N ALA A 453 10.06 12.53 2.32
CA ALA A 453 10.76 13.46 3.20
C ALA A 453 12.10 12.85 3.70
N PRO A 454 13.14 12.76 2.85
CA PRO A 454 14.38 12.05 3.17
C PRO A 454 15.12 12.60 4.39
N GLU A 455 14.98 13.89 4.69
CA GLU A 455 15.67 14.59 5.79
C GLU A 455 15.29 14.13 7.20
N VAL A 456 14.13 13.51 7.36
CA VAL A 456 13.59 13.08 8.66
C VAL A 456 13.30 11.58 8.69
N GLY A 457 13.60 10.87 7.60
CA GLY A 457 13.16 9.49 7.37
C GLY A 457 11.69 9.44 6.96
N GLY A 458 11.41 8.79 5.83
CA GLY A 458 10.06 8.34 5.51
C GLY A 458 9.22 9.18 4.53
N VAL A 459 7.94 8.83 4.54
CA VAL A 459 6.88 9.27 3.62
C VAL A 459 5.90 10.11 4.44
N ARG A 460 5.56 11.31 3.96
CA ARG A 460 4.63 12.23 4.62
C ARG A 460 3.44 12.50 3.71
N MET A 461 2.29 12.61 4.36
CA MET A 461 1.00 12.76 3.69
C MET A 461 0.67 14.23 3.66
N GLN A 462 0.45 14.78 2.46
CA GLN A 462 0.02 16.15 2.32
C GLN A 462 -1.43 16.26 2.81
N GLN A 463 -1.63 17.04 3.87
CA GLN A 463 -2.97 17.28 4.40
C GLN A 463 -3.86 17.96 3.36
N GLN A 464 -5.16 17.67 3.43
CA GLN A 464 -6.23 18.24 2.62
C GLN A 464 -6.09 17.99 1.10
N SER A 465 -5.31 16.99 0.70
CA SER A 465 -5.08 16.64 -0.70
C SER A 465 -5.91 15.46 -1.20
N GLY A 466 -6.55 14.73 -0.28
CA GLY A 466 -7.38 13.57 -0.60
C GLY A 466 -8.76 13.97 -1.10
N SER A 467 -9.39 13.05 -1.84
CA SER A 467 -10.70 13.25 -2.46
C SER A 467 -11.52 11.97 -2.55
N VAL A 468 -12.83 12.14 -2.74
CA VAL A 468 -13.74 11.05 -3.09
C VAL A 468 -14.37 11.36 -4.44
N TRP A 469 -14.30 10.37 -5.33
CA TRP A 469 -14.89 10.41 -6.66
C TRP A 469 -16.06 9.45 -6.75
N ARG A 470 -17.00 9.73 -7.63
CA ARG A 470 -18.11 8.86 -8.01
C ARG A 470 -18.04 8.57 -9.50
N ILE A 471 -18.01 7.31 -9.87
CA ILE A 471 -18.12 6.85 -11.26
C ILE A 471 -19.50 6.22 -11.43
N ARG A 472 -20.30 6.77 -12.34
CA ARG A 472 -21.65 6.26 -12.64
C ARG A 472 -21.81 5.95 -14.11
N ARG A 473 -22.71 5.01 -14.39
CA ARG A 473 -23.10 4.70 -15.76
C ARG A 473 -24.06 5.79 -16.29
N THR A 474 -23.91 6.16 -17.55
CA THR A 474 -24.81 7.06 -18.28
C THR A 474 -25.73 6.29 -19.22
N GLU A 475 -26.70 7.00 -19.79
CA GLU A 475 -27.53 6.46 -20.87
C GLU A 475 -26.66 6.30 -22.13
N GLY A 476 -26.69 5.12 -22.75
CA GLY A 476 -25.95 4.85 -23.99
C GLY A 476 -25.27 3.48 -24.04
N PRO A 477 -24.47 3.24 -25.08
CA PRO A 477 -23.62 2.06 -25.19
C PRO A 477 -22.68 1.96 -23.99
N ARG A 478 -22.44 0.73 -23.54
CA ARG A 478 -21.50 0.45 -22.45
C ARG A 478 -20.21 -0.09 -23.07
N GLY A 479 -19.19 0.76 -23.12
CA GLY A 479 -17.83 0.37 -23.52
C GLY A 479 -17.18 -0.58 -22.50
N GLU A 480 -16.14 -1.28 -22.94
CA GLU A 480 -15.40 -2.22 -22.08
C GLU A 480 -14.06 -1.69 -21.58
N ARG A 481 -13.51 -0.65 -22.22
CA ARG A 481 -12.19 -0.08 -21.95
C ARG A 481 -12.22 1.44 -22.13
N PRO A 482 -11.43 2.19 -21.34
CA PRO A 482 -11.19 3.60 -21.58
C PRO A 482 -10.32 3.80 -22.84
N PRO A 483 -10.27 5.04 -23.38
CA PRO A 483 -9.22 5.44 -24.29
C PRO A 483 -7.82 5.25 -23.69
N GLU A 484 -6.83 5.04 -24.55
CA GLU A 484 -5.43 4.89 -24.11
C GLU A 484 -4.90 6.21 -23.50
N PRO A 485 -4.22 6.15 -22.33
CA PRO A 485 -3.63 7.32 -21.72
C PRO A 485 -2.35 7.76 -22.43
N ILE A 486 -1.95 9.00 -22.20
CA ILE A 486 -0.63 9.50 -22.62
C ILE A 486 0.42 8.95 -21.64
N VAL A 487 1.43 8.27 -22.17
CA VAL A 487 2.57 7.80 -21.38
C VAL A 487 3.71 8.81 -21.50
N ILE A 488 4.06 9.42 -20.37
CA ILE A 488 5.22 10.32 -20.26
C ILE A 488 6.28 9.57 -19.45
N PRO A 489 7.57 9.59 -19.85
CA PRO A 489 8.65 9.00 -19.06
C PRO A 489 8.97 9.89 -17.85
N LEU A 490 8.00 9.98 -16.93
CA LEU A 490 7.94 10.92 -15.80
C LEU A 490 9.25 10.93 -15.01
N TYR A 491 9.70 9.75 -14.61
CA TYR A 491 10.89 9.61 -13.78
C TYR A 491 12.18 9.89 -14.55
N ALA A 492 12.27 9.57 -15.85
CA ALA A 492 13.42 9.94 -16.66
C ALA A 492 13.55 11.48 -16.80
N LEU A 493 12.42 12.18 -16.95
CA LEU A 493 12.40 13.65 -16.97
C LEU A 493 12.79 14.25 -15.61
N GLN A 494 12.32 13.67 -14.50
CA GLN A 494 12.73 14.08 -13.16
C GLN A 494 14.25 13.89 -12.95
N SER A 495 14.81 12.75 -13.37
CA SER A 495 16.25 12.50 -13.31
C SER A 495 17.05 13.50 -14.16
N LEU A 496 16.60 13.81 -15.38
CA LEU A 496 17.25 14.79 -16.26
C LEU A 496 17.20 16.21 -15.69
N ALA A 497 16.08 16.62 -15.08
CA ALA A 497 15.96 17.91 -14.43
C ALA A 497 16.91 18.05 -13.23
N ALA A 498 17.06 16.99 -12.43
CA ALA A 498 18.02 16.94 -11.34
C ALA A 498 19.48 17.03 -11.85
N ILE A 499 19.81 16.32 -12.94
CA ILE A 499 21.13 16.38 -13.58
C ILE A 499 21.42 17.74 -14.20
N GLY A 500 20.44 18.35 -14.89
CA GLY A 500 20.58 19.70 -15.47
C GLY A 500 20.83 20.78 -14.42
N GLY A 501 20.15 20.69 -13.27
CA GLY A 501 20.41 21.55 -12.11
C GLY A 501 21.81 21.34 -11.51
N ALA A 502 22.28 20.08 -11.44
CA ALA A 502 23.62 19.74 -10.97
C ALA A 502 24.74 20.24 -11.92
N ILE A 503 24.53 20.18 -13.24
CA ILE A 503 25.49 20.71 -14.23
C ILE A 503 25.56 22.25 -14.15
N GLY A 504 24.42 22.93 -13.96
CA GLY A 504 24.38 24.39 -13.78
C GLY A 504 25.10 24.85 -12.51
N LEU A 505 24.95 24.12 -11.40
CA LEU A 505 25.66 24.39 -10.14
C LEU A 505 27.14 23.98 -10.21
N GLY A 506 27.48 22.92 -10.93
CA GLY A 506 28.86 22.50 -11.18
C GLY A 506 29.65 23.53 -12.00
N ALA A 507 29.02 24.14 -13.01
CA ALA A 507 29.62 25.22 -13.79
C ALA A 507 29.81 26.50 -12.95
N ALA A 508 28.83 26.87 -12.12
CA ALA A 508 28.94 28.00 -11.20
C ALA A 508 29.97 27.77 -10.08
N GLY A 509 30.05 26.53 -9.56
CA GLY A 509 31.03 26.11 -8.57
C GLY A 509 32.45 26.09 -9.14
N ALA A 510 32.65 25.57 -10.35
CA ALA A 510 33.93 25.60 -11.05
C ALA A 510 34.36 27.03 -11.40
N TRP A 511 33.42 27.90 -11.77
CA TRP A 511 33.68 29.32 -12.02
C TRP A 511 34.07 30.07 -10.74
N LEU A 512 33.38 29.84 -9.62
CA LEU A 512 33.73 30.41 -8.31
C LEU A 512 35.07 29.86 -7.79
N LEU A 513 35.38 28.58 -8.02
CA LEU A 513 36.65 27.97 -7.65
C LEU A 513 37.82 28.57 -8.46
N ARG A 514 37.65 28.78 -9.77
CA ARG A 514 38.64 29.49 -10.61
C ARG A 514 38.86 30.93 -10.16
N LYS A 515 37.79 31.63 -9.78
CA LYS A 515 37.85 33.00 -9.26
C LYS A 515 38.51 33.07 -7.88
N TRP A 516 38.35 32.04 -7.05
CA TRP A 516 38.96 31.95 -5.72
C TRP A 516 40.43 31.51 -5.77
N LEU A 517 40.81 30.70 -6.75
CA LEU A 517 42.18 30.24 -6.99
C LEU A 517 43.06 31.28 -7.72
N GLY A 518 42.51 32.45 -8.06
CA GLY A 518 43.30 33.57 -8.58
C GLY A 518 43.90 33.34 -9.96
N GLU A 519 43.32 32.46 -10.78
CA GLU A 519 43.72 32.32 -12.18
C GLU A 519 43.23 33.54 -12.97
N GLY A 520 44.12 34.53 -13.08
CA GLY A 520 43.89 35.77 -13.80
C GLY A 520 43.61 35.54 -15.28
N GLU A 521 42.67 36.32 -15.78
CA GLU A 521 42.37 36.46 -17.20
C GLU A 521 43.64 36.82 -17.99
N ALA A 522 43.92 36.05 -19.03
CA ALA A 522 44.67 36.54 -20.18
C ALA A 522 43.66 36.69 -21.33
N GLU A 523 43.26 37.93 -21.59
CA GLU A 523 42.69 38.33 -22.89
C GLU A 523 43.82 38.76 -23.86
N PRO A 524 43.57 38.81 -25.18
CA PRO A 524 42.44 38.27 -25.93
C PRO A 524 42.81 37.10 -26.87
#